data_AF-M5C415-F1
#
_entry.id   AF-M5C415-F1
#
_cell.length_a   1.000
_cell.length_b   1.000
_cell.length_c   1.000
_cell.angle_alpha   90.00
_cell.angle_beta   90.00
_cell.angle_gamma   90.00
#
_symmetry.space_group_name_H-M   'P 1'
#
loop_
_entity.id
_entity.type
_entity.pdbx_description
1 polymer ?
#
loop_
_entity_poly.entity_id
_entity_poly.type
_entity_poly.pdbx_seq_one_letter_code
_entity_poly.pdbx_strand_id
1 'polypeptide(L)'
;MPRIAFAYAQTDYEGLVKSAAWVEVRGASHNMSEYMGNEEANEATRIYCKNGSDKPANLSIGLLKGDSNYQHYEPIGLWTDVESRSDILAHFMPKVSAYVTCDYKVNEMLRSQVETKAIWTQNLNEVDDVTEWKLVEDHTTGHLSIERTRT
;
A
#
# COMPACT_ATOMS: atom_id res chain seq x y z
N MET A 1 5.08 8.78 -8.72
CA MET A 1 5.09 7.72 -7.67
C MET A 1 3.89 6.82 -7.88
N PRO A 2 3.95 5.51 -7.57
CA PRO A 2 2.77 4.65 -7.63
C PRO A 2 1.73 5.10 -6.59
N ARG A 3 0.47 5.17 -6.99
CA ARG A 3 -0.68 5.60 -6.17
C ARG A 3 -1.64 4.43 -6.00
N ILE A 4 -2.35 4.31 -4.90
CA ILE A 4 -3.34 3.24 -4.72
C ILE A 4 -4.63 3.66 -5.43
N ALA A 5 -5.33 2.72 -6.07
CA ALA A 5 -6.62 2.96 -6.69
C ALA A 5 -7.54 1.75 -6.57
N PHE A 6 -8.86 1.98 -6.61
CA PHE A 6 -9.85 0.92 -6.84
C PHE A 6 -10.40 0.98 -8.25
N ALA A 7 -10.87 -0.16 -8.75
CA ALA A 7 -11.50 -0.24 -10.05
C ALA A 7 -12.59 -1.31 -10.09
N TYR A 8 -13.60 -1.09 -10.93
CA TYR A 8 -14.43 -2.19 -11.41
C TYR A 8 -13.56 -3.13 -12.26
N ALA A 9 -13.68 -4.42 -11.97
CA ALA A 9 -12.86 -5.44 -12.59
C ALA A 9 -13.69 -6.32 -13.53
N GLN A 10 -13.09 -6.71 -14.63
CA GLN A 10 -13.55 -7.80 -15.47
C GLN A 10 -12.40 -8.78 -15.60
N THR A 11 -12.66 -10.06 -15.34
CA THR A 11 -11.70 -11.12 -15.63
C THR A 11 -11.96 -11.63 -17.03
N ASP A 12 -10.94 -11.68 -17.87
CA ASP A 12 -11.04 -12.36 -19.16
C ASP A 12 -10.99 -13.89 -19.02
N TYR A 13 -11.05 -14.60 -20.14
CA TYR A 13 -11.09 -16.06 -20.20
C TYR A 13 -9.80 -16.73 -19.66
N GLU A 14 -8.72 -15.97 -19.50
CA GLU A 14 -7.45 -16.42 -18.92
C GLU A 14 -7.35 -16.08 -17.42
N GLY A 15 -8.39 -15.46 -16.86
CA GLY A 15 -8.41 -15.01 -15.47
C GLY A 15 -7.64 -13.72 -15.24
N LEU A 16 -7.24 -12.99 -16.29
CA LEU A 16 -6.54 -11.72 -16.15
C LEU A 16 -7.54 -10.61 -15.83
N VAL A 17 -7.25 -9.85 -14.78
CA VAL A 17 -8.07 -8.71 -14.37
C VAL A 17 -7.81 -7.52 -15.30
N LYS A 18 -8.88 -7.04 -15.92
CA LYS A 18 -8.93 -5.82 -16.72
C LYS A 18 -9.85 -4.82 -16.06
N SER A 19 -9.43 -3.57 -16.05
CA SER A 19 -10.19 -2.46 -15.51
C SER A 19 -10.16 -1.30 -16.47
N ALA A 20 -11.34 -0.87 -16.93
CA ALA A 20 -11.48 0.24 -17.88
C ALA A 20 -11.55 1.61 -17.20
N ALA A 21 -11.83 1.65 -15.89
CA ALA A 21 -11.90 2.85 -15.09
C ALA A 21 -11.44 2.57 -13.66
N TRP A 22 -10.77 3.53 -13.04
CA TRP A 22 -10.27 3.45 -11.68
C TRP A 22 -10.43 4.79 -10.95
N VAL A 23 -10.44 4.72 -9.62
CA VAL A 23 -10.48 5.87 -8.72
C VAL A 23 -9.26 5.81 -7.81
N GLU A 24 -8.41 6.83 -7.90
CA GLU A 24 -7.25 7.00 -7.02
C GLU A 24 -7.70 7.22 -5.58
N VAL A 25 -7.12 6.48 -4.65
CA VAL A 25 -7.26 6.69 -3.21
C VAL A 25 -6.48 7.95 -2.86
N ARG A 26 -7.19 9.01 -2.43
CA ARG A 26 -6.59 10.24 -1.92
C ARG A 26 -6.90 10.38 -0.43
N GLY A 27 -5.87 10.66 0.37
CA GLY A 27 -6.01 10.90 1.81
C GLY A 27 -6.95 12.08 2.09
N ALA A 28 -7.77 11.94 3.13
CA ALA A 28 -8.80 12.87 3.60
C ALA A 28 -9.79 13.34 2.52
N SER A 29 -10.94 12.63 2.47
CA SER A 29 -12.27 13.17 2.16
C SER A 29 -12.31 14.24 1.04
N HIS A 30 -12.37 13.81 -0.22
CA HIS A 30 -13.06 14.61 -1.24
C HIS A 30 -13.92 13.76 -2.17
N ASN A 31 -15.06 14.36 -2.51
CA ASN A 31 -16.21 13.81 -3.21
C ASN A 31 -15.89 13.39 -4.65
N MET A 32 -16.49 12.28 -5.07
CA MET A 32 -17.03 12.18 -6.43
C MET A 32 -18.38 11.49 -6.39
N SER A 33 -19.43 12.30 -6.52
CA SER A 33 -20.76 11.85 -6.93
C SER A 33 -20.63 11.12 -8.26
N GLU A 34 -20.83 9.80 -8.26
CA GLU A 34 -22.06 9.21 -8.81
C GLU A 34 -22.11 7.68 -8.74
N TYR A 35 -21.00 6.95 -8.49
CA TYR A 35 -21.07 5.47 -8.43
C TYR A 35 -20.17 4.76 -7.41
N MET A 36 -19.43 5.48 -6.56
CA MET A 36 -18.69 4.88 -5.44
C MET A 36 -18.83 5.81 -4.24
N GLY A 37 -19.65 5.39 -3.26
CA GLY A 37 -19.93 6.20 -2.08
C GLY A 37 -18.72 6.26 -1.16
N ASN A 38 -18.37 7.49 -0.76
CA ASN A 38 -17.28 7.77 0.15
C ASN A 38 -17.80 8.24 1.52
N GLU A 39 -17.85 7.36 2.51
CA GLU A 39 -18.13 7.71 3.91
C GLU A 39 -16.83 7.87 4.72
N GLU A 40 -16.92 8.63 5.81
CA GLU A 40 -15.83 9.24 6.56
C GLU A 40 -14.59 8.36 6.82
N ALA A 41 -13.45 8.78 6.28
CA ALA A 41 -12.14 8.25 6.67
C ALA A 41 -11.74 8.80 8.04
N ASN A 42 -12.35 8.27 9.11
CA ASN A 42 -12.01 8.67 10.49
C ASN A 42 -10.91 7.81 11.13
N GLU A 43 -10.24 6.94 10.36
CA GLU A 43 -9.02 6.25 10.78
C GLU A 43 -8.03 6.27 9.62
N ALA A 44 -6.87 6.91 9.80
CA ALA A 44 -5.86 7.19 8.77
C ALA A 44 -5.27 5.95 8.05
N THR A 45 -5.72 4.75 8.39
CA THR A 45 -5.20 3.45 7.95
C THR A 45 -6.21 2.60 7.18
N ARG A 46 -7.45 3.08 7.07
CA ARG A 46 -8.55 2.37 6.40
C ARG A 46 -8.77 2.94 5.01
N ILE A 47 -8.81 2.05 4.04
CA ILE A 47 -9.22 2.35 2.69
C ILE A 47 -10.49 1.56 2.41
N TYR A 48 -11.54 2.22 1.96
CA TYR A 48 -12.81 1.57 1.66
C TYR A 48 -13.18 1.78 0.19
N CYS A 49 -14.01 0.88 -0.31
CA CYS A 49 -14.55 0.93 -1.66
C CYS A 49 -15.97 0.37 -1.65
N LYS A 50 -16.93 1.13 -2.20
CA LYS A 50 -18.32 0.72 -2.26
C LYS A 50 -18.70 0.28 -3.66
N ASN A 51 -19.42 -0.84 -3.78
CA ASN A 51 -20.10 -1.14 -5.03
C ASN A 51 -21.34 -0.23 -5.17
N GLY A 52 -21.22 0.88 -5.91
CA GLY A 52 -22.37 1.76 -6.16
C GLY A 52 -23.23 1.38 -7.37
N SER A 53 -23.04 0.20 -7.96
CA SER A 53 -23.96 -0.31 -8.98
C SER A 53 -25.17 -1.00 -8.34
N ASP A 54 -26.27 -1.11 -9.08
CA ASP A 54 -27.50 -1.79 -8.64
C ASP A 54 -27.41 -3.33 -8.71
N LYS A 55 -26.23 -3.88 -9.00
CA LYS A 55 -25.99 -5.32 -9.18
C LYS A 55 -24.71 -5.75 -8.49
N PRO A 56 -24.52 -7.05 -8.23
CA PRO A 56 -23.21 -7.57 -7.87
C PRO A 56 -22.16 -7.21 -8.93
N ALA A 57 -20.95 -6.87 -8.48
CA ALA A 57 -19.87 -6.49 -9.36
C ALA A 57 -18.51 -6.93 -8.79
N ASN A 58 -17.56 -7.19 -9.68
CA ASN A 58 -16.19 -7.44 -9.28
C ASN A 58 -15.49 -6.11 -9.03
N LEU A 59 -14.82 -5.99 -7.89
CA LEU A 59 -14.03 -4.83 -7.49
C LEU A 59 -12.57 -5.24 -7.34
N SER A 60 -11.65 -4.35 -7.68
CA SER A 60 -10.21 -4.57 -7.53
C SER A 60 -9.54 -3.39 -6.85
N ILE A 61 -8.43 -3.67 -6.18
CA ILE A 61 -7.47 -2.66 -5.71
C ILE A 61 -6.15 -2.87 -6.47
N GLY A 62 -5.44 -1.79 -6.74
CA GLY A 62 -4.25 -1.80 -7.59
C GLY A 62 -3.35 -0.60 -7.41
N LEU A 63 -2.22 -0.64 -8.12
CA LEU A 63 -1.26 0.45 -8.22
C LEU A 63 -1.48 1.21 -9.52
N LEU A 64 -1.72 2.50 -9.39
CA LEU A 64 -1.78 3.47 -10.47
C LEU A 64 -0.40 4.09 -10.69
N LYS A 65 0.20 3.78 -11.84
CA LYS A 65 1.51 4.30 -12.27
C LYS A 65 1.34 5.34 -13.38
N GLY A 66 2.37 6.15 -13.60
CA GLY A 66 2.38 7.23 -14.59
C GLY A 66 1.60 8.47 -14.15
N ASP A 67 1.54 9.49 -15.01
CA ASP A 67 0.95 10.80 -14.70
C ASP A 67 -0.02 11.25 -15.81
N SER A 68 -1.03 12.06 -15.44
CA SER A 68 -2.02 12.65 -16.36
C SER A 68 -2.62 11.60 -17.33
N ASN A 69 -2.40 11.75 -18.63
CA ASN A 69 -2.97 10.91 -19.69
C ASN A 69 -2.24 9.56 -19.89
N TYR A 70 -1.10 9.34 -19.24
CA TYR A 70 -0.30 8.11 -19.37
C TYR A 70 -0.38 7.27 -18.11
N GLN A 71 -1.58 7.14 -17.57
CA GLN A 71 -1.84 6.35 -16.39
C GLN A 71 -2.04 4.87 -16.73
N HIS A 72 -1.43 4.01 -15.94
CA HIS A 72 -1.58 2.57 -16.04
C HIS A 72 -1.97 2.00 -14.68
N TYR A 73 -3.10 1.30 -14.64
CA TYR A 73 -3.58 0.61 -13.46
C TYR A 73 -3.15 -0.85 -13.47
N GLU A 74 -2.44 -1.27 -12.42
CA GLU A 74 -2.01 -2.65 -12.19
C GLU A 74 -2.78 -3.25 -11.01
N PRO A 75 -3.73 -4.18 -11.24
CA PRO A 75 -4.50 -4.79 -10.17
C PRO A 75 -3.61 -5.70 -9.30
N ILE A 76 -3.79 -5.61 -7.98
CA ILE A 76 -3.07 -6.43 -6.99
C ILE A 76 -4.02 -7.29 -6.13
N GLY A 77 -5.31 -6.93 -6.08
CA GLY A 77 -6.33 -7.68 -5.36
C GLY A 77 -7.67 -7.60 -6.09
N LEU A 78 -8.47 -8.67 -5.97
CA LEU A 78 -9.77 -8.82 -6.61
C LEU A 78 -10.78 -9.37 -5.59
N TRP A 79 -11.94 -8.74 -5.52
CA TRP A 79 -13.14 -9.26 -4.87
C TRP A 79 -14.19 -9.51 -5.95
N THR A 80 -14.69 -10.74 -6.02
CA THR A 80 -15.71 -11.14 -6.99
C THR A 80 -17.10 -11.05 -6.38
N ASP A 81 -18.11 -10.74 -7.20
CA ASP A 81 -19.53 -10.73 -6.82
C ASP A 81 -19.83 -9.90 -5.55
N VAL A 82 -19.23 -8.71 -5.46
CA VAL A 82 -19.50 -7.79 -4.35
C VAL A 82 -20.92 -7.27 -4.51
N GLU A 83 -21.79 -7.62 -3.56
CA GLU A 83 -23.21 -7.29 -3.63
C GLU A 83 -23.46 -5.78 -3.77
N SER A 84 -24.58 -5.41 -4.40
CA SER A 84 -24.96 -4.00 -4.57
C SER A 84 -24.96 -3.25 -3.24
N ARG A 85 -24.37 -2.05 -3.21
CA ARG A 85 -24.25 -1.16 -2.05
C ARG A 85 -23.42 -1.70 -0.88
N SER A 86 -22.76 -2.85 -1.03
CA SER A 86 -21.83 -3.36 -0.03
C SER A 86 -20.48 -2.66 -0.12
N ASP A 87 -19.79 -2.63 1.02
CA ASP A 87 -18.50 -1.99 1.18
C ASP A 87 -17.40 -3.03 1.35
N ILE A 88 -16.26 -2.76 0.73
CA ILE A 88 -15.00 -3.45 0.97
C ILE A 88 -14.17 -2.55 1.87
N LEU A 89 -13.66 -3.14 2.95
CA LEU A 89 -12.72 -2.50 3.84
C LEU A 89 -11.34 -3.16 3.70
N ALA A 90 -10.34 -2.39 3.30
CA ALA A 90 -8.96 -2.79 3.26
C ALA A 90 -8.15 -2.02 4.31
N HIS A 91 -7.35 -2.75 5.08
CA HIS A 91 -6.41 -2.17 6.03
C HIS A 91 -5.05 -2.04 5.35
N PHE A 92 -4.55 -0.82 5.19
CA PHE A 92 -3.21 -0.60 4.70
C PHE A 92 -2.25 -0.61 5.89
N MET A 93 -1.49 -1.70 6.07
CA MET A 93 -0.52 -1.87 7.15
C MET A 93 0.92 -1.91 6.59
N PRO A 94 1.47 -0.77 6.14
CA PRO A 94 2.79 -0.70 5.53
C PRO A 94 3.86 -1.12 6.53
N LYS A 95 4.62 -2.17 6.20
CA LYS A 95 5.77 -2.60 7.00
C LYS A 95 7.04 -2.01 6.41
N VAL A 96 7.83 -1.33 7.23
CA VAL A 96 9.21 -0.97 6.90
C VAL A 96 10.14 -1.94 7.61
N SER A 97 11.13 -2.41 6.88
CA SER A 97 12.18 -3.30 7.37
C SER A 97 13.54 -2.66 7.13
N ALA A 98 14.44 -2.83 8.09
CA ALA A 98 15.83 -2.37 7.98
C ALA A 98 16.78 -3.56 7.88
N TYR A 99 17.81 -3.39 7.06
CA TYR A 99 18.81 -4.40 6.75
C TYR A 99 20.20 -3.80 6.88
N VAL A 100 21.18 -4.66 7.15
CA VAL A 100 22.59 -4.29 7.19
C VAL A 100 23.29 -4.99 6.03
N THR A 101 24.15 -4.24 5.32
CA THR A 101 25.01 -4.76 4.26
C THR A 101 26.42 -4.23 4.43
N CYS A 102 27.41 -5.09 4.19
CA CYS A 102 28.82 -4.72 4.17
C CYS A 102 29.27 -4.21 2.79
N ASP A 103 28.42 -4.33 1.77
CA ASP A 103 28.77 -4.04 0.37
C ASP A 103 28.44 -2.60 -0.04
N TYR A 104 28.10 -1.74 0.93
CA TYR A 104 27.84 -0.34 0.66
C TYR A 104 29.11 0.35 0.14
N LYS A 105 29.00 0.94 -1.06
CA LYS A 105 30.00 1.86 -1.60
C LYS A 105 29.39 3.23 -1.83
N VAL A 106 30.12 4.27 -1.44
CA VAL A 106 29.71 5.66 -1.62
C VAL A 106 29.41 5.92 -3.11
N ASN A 107 28.23 6.49 -3.40
CA ASN A 107 27.70 6.76 -4.75
C ASN A 107 27.30 5.55 -5.61
N GLU A 108 27.41 4.33 -5.10
CA GLU A 108 26.88 3.14 -5.79
C GLU A 108 25.41 2.95 -5.41
N MET A 109 24.53 2.76 -6.41
CA MET A 109 23.18 2.32 -6.11
C MET A 109 23.24 0.90 -5.55
N LEU A 110 22.63 0.68 -4.38
CA LEU A 110 22.42 -0.65 -3.83
C LEU A 110 21.51 -1.43 -4.79
N ARG A 111 22.12 -2.23 -5.67
CA ARG A 111 21.45 -3.10 -6.63
C ARG A 111 21.51 -4.58 -6.22
N SER A 112 22.24 -4.89 -5.15
CA SER A 112 22.41 -6.25 -4.64
C SER A 112 21.15 -6.75 -3.96
N GLN A 113 21.00 -8.08 -3.96
CA GLN A 113 20.00 -8.77 -3.18
C GLN A 113 20.28 -8.52 -1.69
N VAL A 114 19.22 -8.33 -0.91
CA VAL A 114 19.33 -8.25 0.54
C VAL A 114 19.59 -9.66 1.08
N GLU A 115 20.85 -9.97 1.36
CA GLU A 115 21.30 -11.31 1.78
C GLU A 115 21.09 -11.57 3.28
N THR A 116 20.78 -10.54 4.05
CA THR A 116 20.59 -10.61 5.50
C THR A 116 19.11 -10.60 5.87
N LYS A 117 18.77 -11.27 6.97
CA LYS A 117 17.46 -11.10 7.58
C LYS A 117 17.33 -9.65 8.07
N ALA A 118 16.13 -9.09 7.96
CA ALA A 118 15.84 -7.77 8.53
C ALA A 118 16.22 -7.76 10.02
N ILE A 119 17.04 -6.80 10.42
CA ILE A 119 17.41 -6.60 11.83
C ILE A 119 16.30 -5.89 12.62
N TRP A 120 15.35 -5.30 11.91
CA TRP A 120 14.24 -4.55 12.46
C TRP A 120 13.08 -4.50 11.47
N THR A 121 11.83 -4.49 11.97
CA THR A 121 10.62 -4.31 11.17
C THR A 121 9.52 -3.67 12.01
N GLN A 122 8.79 -2.69 11.45
CA GLN A 122 7.67 -2.03 12.10
C GLN A 122 6.58 -1.67 11.09
N ASN A 123 5.33 -1.70 11.54
CA ASN A 123 4.22 -1.08 10.84
C ASN A 123 4.33 0.45 10.93
N LEU A 124 4.42 1.15 9.80
CA LEU A 124 4.53 2.61 9.79
C LEU A 124 3.32 3.31 10.42
N ASN A 125 2.15 2.66 10.45
CA ASN A 125 0.98 3.24 11.12
C ASN A 125 1.16 3.36 12.65
N GLU A 126 2.17 2.70 13.22
CA GLU A 126 2.50 2.74 14.65
C GLU A 126 3.68 3.68 14.94
N VAL A 127 4.15 4.41 13.92
CA VAL A 127 5.30 5.32 14.00
C VAL A 127 4.76 6.74 14.01
N ASP A 128 5.22 7.56 14.96
CA ASP A 128 4.85 8.98 15.03
C ASP A 128 5.44 9.74 13.84
N ASP A 129 4.82 10.87 13.45
CA ASP A 129 5.23 11.70 12.30
C ASP A 129 6.74 11.98 12.26
N VAL A 130 7.35 12.13 13.44
CA VAL A 130 8.80 12.20 13.62
C VAL A 130 9.20 11.18 14.66
N THR A 131 10.01 10.20 14.27
CA THR A 131 10.57 9.20 15.18
C THR A 131 12.07 9.10 14.98
N GLU A 132 12.82 9.20 16.07
CA GLU A 132 14.26 8.99 16.09
C GLU A 132 14.61 7.54 16.46
N TRP A 133 15.61 7.00 15.77
CA TRP A 133 16.05 5.62 15.92
C TRP A 133 17.56 5.57 16.12
N LYS A 134 18.02 4.69 17.00
CA LYS A 134 19.43 4.41 17.25
C LYS A 134 19.78 3.03 16.72
N LEU A 135 20.86 2.94 15.94
CA LEU A 135 21.52 1.68 15.63
C LEU A 135 22.43 1.30 16.79
N VAL A 136 22.25 0.10 17.34
CA VAL A 136 23.01 -0.43 18.47
C VAL A 136 23.72 -1.71 18.03
N GLU A 137 24.99 -1.83 18.40
CA GLU A 137 25.78 -3.06 18.22
C GLU A 137 26.01 -3.69 19.59
N ASP A 138 25.65 -4.97 19.74
CA ASP A 138 26.08 -5.76 20.88
C ASP A 138 27.56 -6.13 20.70
N HIS A 139 28.43 -5.50 21.49
CA HIS A 139 29.88 -5.73 21.45
C HIS A 139 30.31 -7.16 21.78
N THR A 140 29.42 -7.99 22.33
CA THR A 140 29.70 -9.40 22.65
C THR A 140 29.41 -10.31 21.47
N THR A 141 28.31 -10.06 20.75
CA THR A 141 27.81 -10.94 19.68
C THR A 141 28.00 -10.36 18.28
N GLY A 142 28.31 -9.07 18.16
CA GLY A 142 28.30 -8.32 16.90
C GLY A 142 26.89 -8.10 16.32
N HIS A 143 25.84 -8.44 17.08
CA HIS A 143 24.47 -8.31 16.60
C HIS A 143 24.04 -6.84 16.54
N LEU A 144 23.49 -6.42 15.40
CA LEU A 144 22.99 -5.07 15.19
C LEU A 144 21.47 -5.01 15.40
N SER A 145 21.00 -4.03 16.14
CA SER A 145 19.57 -3.76 16.39
C SER A 145 19.24 -2.28 16.17
N ILE A 146 17.97 -2.00 15.90
CA ILE A 146 17.43 -0.63 15.85
C ILE A 146 16.46 -0.44 17.00
N GLU A 147 16.67 0.62 17.78
CA GLU A 147 15.87 0.96 18.97
C GLU A 147 15.28 2.37 18.84
N ARG A 148 14.04 2.59 19.32
CA ARG A 148 13.46 3.95 19.38
C ARG A 148 14.20 4.78 20.43
N THR A 149 14.61 5.98 20.05
CA THR A 149 15.00 6.99 21.02
C THR A 149 13.72 7.52 21.67
N ARG A 150 13.51 7.25 22.97
CA ARG A 150 12.37 7.86 23.69
C ARG A 150 12.57 9.37 23.69
N THR A 151 11.57 10.10 23.19
CA THR A 151 11.39 11.54 23.45
C THR A 151 10.69 11.74 24.78
#